data_AF-A0A7K0K4X7-F1
#
_entry.id   AF-A0A7K0K4X7-F1
#
_cell.length_a   1.000
_cell.length_b   1.000
_cell.length_c   1.000
_cell.angle_alpha   90.00
_cell.angle_beta   90.00
_cell.angle_gamma   90.00
#
_symmetry.space_group_name_H-M   'P 1'
#
loop_
_entity.id
_entity.type
_entity.pdbx_description
1 polymer ?
#
loop_
_entity_poly.entity_id
_entity_poly.type
_entity_poly.pdbx_seq_one_letter_code
_entity_poly.pdbx_strand_id
1 'polypeptide(L)'
;MRIYRHAAMMVVLCFSALLLGGCADASNEVNGAYATEIAEILKSNQSPFVEKVLKDGIISDGEIDEAKQIFITCLNENGVSAQFVLNDFGVETLSTTGEITRAAEERCGADAPKIISLYQRMHDNPRNEDLDDVHAACFVRHGLAPKDFTGKDLKALYASLPTFSAGGSCDSSSPDYHECLEAENRIMNEEIHNTEIPIIKLPGGRELNGNDQEVNRCLADPQW
;
A
#
# COMPACT_ATOMS: atom_id res chain seq x y z
N MET A 1 67.63 -59.42 -5.58
CA MET A 1 68.34 -59.88 -6.79
C MET A 1 67.42 -59.66 -7.98
N ARG A 2 67.84 -58.86 -8.98
CA ARG A 2 67.18 -58.49 -10.28
C ARG A 2 65.84 -57.71 -10.14
N ILE A 3 65.66 -56.43 -10.48
CA ILE A 3 66.08 -55.52 -11.58
C ILE A 3 65.86 -56.13 -12.98
N TYR A 4 64.83 -55.64 -13.70
CA TYR A 4 64.77 -55.15 -15.10
C TYR A 4 63.40 -54.44 -15.26
N ARG A 5 63.27 -53.12 -15.44
CA ARG A 5 63.62 -52.19 -16.54
C ARG A 5 62.69 -52.21 -17.76
N HIS A 6 61.98 -51.07 -17.92
CA HIS A 6 61.68 -50.30 -19.15
C HIS A 6 60.46 -50.62 -20.01
N ALA A 7 59.52 -49.66 -20.07
CA ALA A 7 59.11 -48.90 -21.28
C ALA A 7 57.70 -48.29 -21.00
N ALA A 8 57.58 -47.01 -20.62
CA ALA A 8 57.50 -45.84 -21.50
C ALA A 8 56.32 -45.89 -22.51
N MET A 9 55.21 -45.22 -22.19
CA MET A 9 54.29 -44.65 -23.20
C MET A 9 53.46 -43.49 -22.60
N MET A 10 53.74 -42.27 -23.11
CA MET A 10 52.90 -41.04 -23.26
C MET A 10 51.66 -40.87 -22.34
N VAL A 11 51.56 -39.93 -21.38
CA VAL A 11 51.45 -38.44 -21.40
C VAL A 11 50.39 -37.86 -22.36
N VAL A 12 49.52 -36.97 -21.81
CA VAL A 12 48.71 -35.88 -22.43
C VAL A 12 47.27 -36.30 -22.85
N LEU A 13 46.11 -35.70 -22.51
CA LEU A 13 45.65 -34.41 -21.92
C LEU A 13 44.14 -34.52 -21.53
N CYS A 14 43.71 -33.68 -20.56
CA CYS A 14 42.38 -33.03 -20.37
C CYS A 14 41.08 -33.72 -20.82
N PHE A 15 40.12 -33.86 -19.90
CA PHE A 15 38.89 -33.04 -19.95
C PHE A 15 38.20 -33.01 -18.58
N SER A 16 38.30 -31.84 -17.95
CA SER A 16 37.50 -31.41 -16.81
C SER A 16 36.03 -31.35 -17.24
N ALA A 17 35.20 -32.31 -16.81
CA ALA A 17 33.75 -32.15 -16.91
C ALA A 17 33.27 -31.48 -15.62
N LEU A 18 33.04 -30.18 -15.76
CA LEU A 18 32.44 -29.32 -14.76
C LEU A 18 31.23 -29.99 -14.09
N LEU A 19 31.28 -30.09 -12.77
CA LEU A 19 30.08 -30.08 -11.95
C LEU A 19 29.36 -28.77 -12.28
N LEU A 20 28.31 -28.87 -13.10
CA LEU A 20 27.29 -27.83 -13.24
C LEU A 20 26.58 -27.74 -11.88
N GLY A 21 27.22 -27.08 -10.93
CA GLY A 21 26.52 -26.33 -9.90
C GLY A 21 25.76 -25.24 -10.64
N GLY A 22 24.56 -25.59 -11.11
CA GLY A 22 23.58 -24.58 -11.45
C GLY A 22 23.38 -23.77 -10.18
N CYS A 23 23.95 -22.58 -10.15
CA CYS A 23 23.33 -21.49 -9.42
C CYS A 23 21.94 -21.39 -10.01
N ALA A 24 20.98 -22.06 -9.39
CA ALA A 24 19.66 -21.48 -9.31
C ALA A 24 19.91 -20.13 -8.64
N ASP A 25 20.01 -19.07 -9.45
CA ASP A 25 19.52 -17.78 -9.00
C ASP A 25 18.09 -18.07 -8.56
N ALA A 26 17.93 -18.35 -7.26
CA ALA A 26 16.67 -18.13 -6.61
C ALA A 26 16.47 -16.62 -6.70
N SER A 27 15.92 -16.16 -7.82
CA SER A 27 15.19 -14.91 -7.81
C SER A 27 14.21 -15.08 -6.66
N ASN A 28 14.40 -14.33 -5.58
CA ASN A 28 13.35 -14.07 -4.60
C ASN A 28 12.31 -13.23 -5.36
N GLU A 29 11.67 -13.84 -6.35
CA GLU A 29 10.62 -13.21 -7.11
C GLU A 29 9.42 -13.23 -6.19
N VAL A 30 9.04 -12.04 -5.74
CA VAL A 30 7.83 -11.87 -4.95
C VAL A 30 6.67 -12.32 -5.82
N ASN A 31 5.90 -13.28 -5.34
CA ASN A 31 4.76 -13.86 -6.05
C ASN A 31 3.45 -13.44 -5.36
N GLY A 32 2.35 -13.42 -6.11
CA GLY A 32 1.01 -13.13 -5.58
C GLY A 32 0.36 -11.88 -6.17
N ALA A 33 -0.87 -11.59 -5.74
CA ALA A 33 -1.69 -10.50 -6.30
C ALA A 33 -1.08 -9.10 -6.12
N TYR A 34 -0.21 -8.93 -5.12
CA TYR A 34 0.48 -7.68 -4.79
C TYR A 34 1.95 -7.63 -5.28
N ALA A 35 2.41 -8.62 -6.05
CA ALA A 35 3.81 -8.76 -6.43
C ALA A 35 4.41 -7.50 -7.10
N THR A 36 3.66 -6.87 -8.01
CA THR A 36 4.10 -5.64 -8.69
C THR A 36 4.33 -4.49 -7.71
N GLU A 37 3.38 -4.27 -6.81
CA GLU A 37 3.48 -3.19 -5.82
C GLU A 37 4.62 -3.45 -4.83
N ILE A 38 4.77 -4.69 -4.37
CA ILE A 38 5.88 -5.05 -3.49
C ILE A 38 7.23 -4.84 -4.18
N ALA A 39 7.35 -5.23 -5.46
CA ALA A 39 8.56 -5.00 -6.23
C ALA A 39 8.88 -3.50 -6.40
N GLU A 40 7.86 -2.65 -6.57
CA GLU A 40 8.02 -1.20 -6.63
C GLU A 40 8.48 -0.61 -5.29
N ILE A 41 7.92 -1.08 -4.17
CA ILE A 41 8.35 -0.67 -2.81
C ILE A 41 9.80 -1.08 -2.58
N LEU A 42 10.17 -2.34 -2.86
CA LEU A 42 11.54 -2.84 -2.71
C LEU A 42 12.55 -2.11 -3.61
N LYS A 43 12.12 -1.66 -4.80
CA LYS A 43 12.98 -0.90 -5.71
C LYS A 43 13.21 0.55 -5.26
N SER A 44 12.21 1.15 -4.63
CA SER A 44 12.22 2.57 -4.23
C SER A 44 12.66 2.80 -2.79
N ASN A 45 12.75 1.75 -1.97
CA ASN A 45 13.08 1.81 -0.55
C ASN A 45 14.32 0.98 -0.24
N GLN A 46 15.22 1.52 0.60
CA GLN A 46 16.46 0.85 1.03
C GLN A 46 16.42 0.44 2.52
N SER A 47 15.23 0.44 3.11
CA SER A 47 15.03 0.10 4.52
C SER A 47 15.20 -1.39 4.76
N PRO A 48 16.14 -1.82 5.62
CA PRO A 48 16.32 -3.23 5.95
C PRO A 48 15.07 -3.87 6.56
N PHE A 49 14.25 -3.06 7.25
CA PHE A 49 12.97 -3.51 7.78
C PHE A 49 11.98 -3.85 6.66
N VAL A 50 11.83 -2.95 5.67
CA VAL A 50 10.95 -3.16 4.51
C VAL A 50 11.42 -4.34 3.68
N GLU A 51 12.72 -4.45 3.42
CA GLU A 51 13.30 -5.59 2.70
C GLU A 51 13.02 -6.91 3.40
N LYS A 52 13.15 -6.95 4.73
CA LYS A 52 12.86 -8.14 5.54
C LYS A 52 11.38 -8.54 5.41
N VAL A 53 10.47 -7.60 5.64
CA VAL A 53 9.02 -7.85 5.71
C VAL A 53 8.42 -8.23 4.36
N LEU A 54 8.94 -7.67 3.27
CA LEU A 54 8.36 -7.89 1.94
C LEU A 54 9.04 -9.00 1.13
N LYS A 55 10.06 -9.65 1.70
CA LYS A 55 10.92 -10.59 0.97
C LYS A 55 10.19 -11.78 0.37
N ASP A 56 9.22 -12.32 1.09
CA ASP A 56 8.48 -13.53 0.68
C ASP A 56 7.12 -13.19 0.06
N GLY A 57 6.77 -11.90 -0.03
CA GLY A 57 5.51 -11.43 -0.58
C GLY A 57 4.31 -11.50 0.34
N ILE A 58 4.48 -11.89 1.60
CA ILE A 58 3.39 -12.04 2.56
C ILE A 58 3.79 -11.32 3.86
N ILE A 59 3.00 -10.34 4.28
CA ILE A 59 3.21 -9.70 5.59
C ILE A 59 2.51 -10.57 6.65
N SER A 60 3.29 -11.20 7.52
CA SER A 60 2.77 -12.03 8.61
C SER A 60 2.28 -11.22 9.81
N ASP A 61 1.48 -11.85 10.69
CA ASP A 61 0.98 -11.24 11.93
C ASP A 61 2.13 -10.72 12.84
N GLY A 62 3.26 -11.43 12.88
CA GLY A 62 4.42 -10.97 13.64
C GLY A 62 5.12 -9.75 13.04
N GLU A 63 5.14 -9.64 11.71
CA GLU A 63 5.76 -8.51 11.02
C GLU A 63 4.91 -7.24 11.09
N ILE A 64 3.58 -7.40 11.04
CA ILE A 64 2.68 -6.28 11.27
C ILE A 64 2.75 -5.79 12.72
N ASP A 65 2.90 -6.69 13.70
CA ASP A 65 3.11 -6.30 15.10
C ASP A 65 4.43 -5.54 15.30
N GLU A 66 5.51 -5.97 14.62
CA GLU A 66 6.80 -5.25 14.58
C GLU A 66 6.62 -3.85 13.95
N ALA A 67 5.92 -3.74 12.82
CA ALA A 67 5.62 -2.47 12.16
C ALA A 67 4.86 -1.51 13.09
N LYS A 68 3.80 -2.00 13.73
CA LYS A 68 3.00 -1.23 14.69
C LYS A 68 3.85 -0.70 15.85
N GLN A 69 4.73 -1.53 16.40
CA GLN A 69 5.61 -1.12 17.48
C GLN A 69 6.65 -0.09 17.04
N ILE A 70 7.24 -0.23 15.84
CA ILE A 70 8.13 0.78 15.27
C ILE A 70 7.41 2.13 15.17
N PHE A 71 6.17 2.12 14.66
CA PHE A 71 5.40 3.34 14.47
C PHE A 71 5.00 4.00 15.80
N ILE A 72 4.45 3.24 16.75
CA ILE A 72 4.10 3.73 18.09
C ILE A 72 5.33 4.29 18.80
N THR A 73 6.46 3.59 18.74
CA THR A 73 7.70 4.04 19.37
C THR A 73 8.14 5.38 18.82
N CYS A 74 8.14 5.53 17.49
CA CYS A 74 8.48 6.80 16.85
C CYS A 74 7.55 7.94 17.29
N LEU A 75 6.23 7.71 17.32
CA LEU A 75 5.27 8.72 17.76
C LEU A 75 5.52 9.14 19.21
N ASN A 76 5.70 8.17 20.11
CA ASN A 76 5.98 8.44 21.53
C ASN A 76 7.28 9.23 21.72
N GLU A 77 8.34 8.88 20.99
CA GLU A 77 9.62 9.61 21.01
C GLU A 77 9.51 11.04 20.46
N ASN A 78 8.51 11.30 19.61
CA ASN A 78 8.21 12.63 19.07
C ASN A 78 7.06 13.33 19.82
N GLY A 79 6.78 12.90 21.05
CA GLY A 79 5.86 13.59 21.96
C GLY A 79 4.38 13.32 21.71
N VAL A 80 4.05 12.36 20.84
CA VAL A 80 2.68 11.92 20.57
C VAL A 80 2.45 10.59 21.27
N SER A 81 1.66 10.59 22.35
CA SER A 81 1.33 9.33 23.02
C SER A 81 0.40 8.51 22.12
N ALA A 82 0.86 7.35 21.66
CA ALA A 82 0.16 6.52 20.68
C ALA A 82 0.06 5.05 21.12
N GLN A 83 -1.05 4.41 20.74
CA GLN A 83 -1.26 2.96 20.91
C GLN A 83 -2.29 2.45 19.90
N PHE A 84 -2.18 1.19 19.49
CA PHE A 84 -3.24 0.51 18.75
C PHE A 84 -4.29 -0.01 19.74
N VAL A 85 -5.57 0.23 19.45
CA VAL A 85 -6.71 -0.21 20.25
C VAL A 85 -7.77 -0.84 19.36
N LEU A 86 -8.51 -1.81 19.89
CA LEU A 86 -9.71 -2.29 19.22
C LEU A 86 -10.86 -1.32 19.46
N ASN A 87 -11.56 -0.93 18.39
CA ASN A 87 -12.83 -0.23 18.51
C ASN A 87 -13.98 -1.20 18.86
N ASP A 88 -15.18 -0.67 19.04
CA ASP A 88 -16.38 -1.45 19.40
C ASP A 88 -16.76 -2.53 18.37
N PHE A 89 -16.22 -2.46 17.15
CA PHE A 89 -16.44 -3.41 16.08
C PHE A 89 -15.31 -4.44 15.96
N GLY A 90 -14.34 -4.44 16.88
CA GLY A 90 -13.17 -5.32 16.83
C GLY A 90 -12.16 -4.95 15.75
N VAL A 91 -12.27 -3.75 15.17
CA VAL A 91 -11.29 -3.22 14.21
C VAL A 91 -10.22 -2.47 14.98
N GLU A 92 -8.97 -2.82 14.73
CA GLU A 92 -7.84 -2.14 15.36
C GLU A 92 -7.60 -0.78 14.71
N THR A 93 -7.42 0.24 15.54
CA THR A 93 -7.19 1.62 15.12
C THR A 93 -6.08 2.27 15.94
N LEU A 94 -5.37 3.22 15.34
CA LEU A 94 -4.39 4.04 16.07
C LEU A 94 -5.14 5.04 16.95
N SER A 95 -4.92 4.94 18.25
CA SER A 95 -5.37 5.93 19.24
C SER A 95 -4.20 6.78 19.68
N THR A 96 -4.37 8.11 19.64
CA THR A 96 -3.38 9.07 20.13
C THR A 96 -3.96 9.98 21.20
N THR A 97 -3.13 10.35 22.18
CA THR A 97 -3.45 11.47 23.08
C THR A 97 -2.84 12.74 22.49
N GLY A 98 -3.69 13.58 21.92
CA GLY A 98 -3.29 14.76 21.17
C GLY A 98 -3.21 14.51 19.66
N GLU A 99 -3.06 15.60 18.91
CA GLU A 99 -2.93 15.57 17.45
C GLU A 99 -1.54 15.08 17.05
N ILE A 100 -1.47 14.24 16.02
CA ILE A 100 -0.20 13.91 15.38
C ILE A 100 0.30 15.18 14.72
N THR A 101 1.36 15.78 15.29
CA THR A 101 1.95 16.98 14.70
C THR A 101 2.56 16.66 13.34
N ARG A 102 2.58 17.63 12.42
CA ARG A 102 3.23 17.49 11.12
C ARG A 102 4.69 17.02 11.23
N ALA A 103 5.43 17.51 12.23
CA ALA A 103 6.81 17.08 12.47
C ALA A 103 6.91 15.60 12.89
N ALA A 104 5.95 15.10 13.67
CA ALA A 104 5.86 13.68 14.01
C ALA A 104 5.43 12.85 12.79
N GLU A 105 4.50 13.36 11.98
CA GLU A 105 4.08 12.71 10.74
C GLU A 105 5.24 12.57 9.74
N GLU A 106 6.02 13.63 9.51
CA GLU A 106 7.18 13.59 8.61
C GLU A 106 8.27 12.60 9.08
N ARG A 107 8.47 12.50 10.40
CA ARG A 107 9.48 11.60 10.98
C ARG A 107 9.03 10.16 11.06
N CYS A 108 7.75 9.93 11.33
CA CYS A 108 7.20 8.60 11.62
C CYS A 108 6.40 8.01 10.44
N GLY A 109 6.01 8.82 9.46
CA GLY A 109 5.20 8.47 8.28
C GLY A 109 5.94 7.69 7.17
N ALA A 110 7.10 7.13 7.48
CA ALA A 110 7.92 6.41 6.51
C ALA A 110 7.50 4.95 6.37
N ASP A 111 8.39 4.02 6.69
CA ASP A 111 8.27 2.62 6.31
C ASP A 111 7.14 1.87 7.02
N ALA A 112 7.07 2.00 8.35
CA ALA A 112 6.14 1.21 9.15
C ALA A 112 4.66 1.51 8.82
N PRO A 113 4.20 2.77 8.71
CA PRO A 113 2.84 3.07 8.28
C PRO A 113 2.50 2.52 6.88
N LYS A 114 3.46 2.52 5.95
CA LYS A 114 3.27 1.95 4.60
C LYS A 114 3.09 0.44 4.65
N ILE A 115 3.89 -0.26 5.46
CA ILE A 115 3.73 -1.69 5.71
C ILE A 115 2.37 -2.00 6.36
N ILE A 116 1.95 -1.20 7.34
CA ILE A 116 0.65 -1.36 8.00
C ILE A 116 -0.50 -1.21 7.00
N SER A 117 -0.45 -0.17 6.16
CA SER A 117 -1.45 0.05 5.12
C SER A 117 -1.46 -1.06 4.06
N LEU A 118 -0.28 -1.54 3.64
CA LEU A 118 -0.18 -2.64 2.68
C LEU A 118 -0.76 -3.94 3.26
N TYR A 119 -0.47 -4.27 4.52
CA TYR A 119 -1.06 -5.43 5.20
C TYR A 119 -2.59 -5.35 5.22
N GLN A 120 -3.17 -4.19 5.61
CA GLN A 120 -4.61 -4.00 5.61
C GLN A 120 -5.22 -4.21 4.21
N ARG A 121 -4.59 -3.66 3.17
CA ARG A 121 -5.05 -3.88 1.79
C ARG A 121 -4.97 -5.34 1.37
N MET A 122 -3.87 -6.03 1.67
CA MET A 122 -3.71 -7.46 1.37
C MET A 122 -4.72 -8.32 2.12
N HIS A 123 -5.08 -7.92 3.33
CA HIS A 123 -6.08 -8.60 4.14
C HIS A 123 -7.50 -8.38 3.61
N ASP A 124 -7.86 -7.13 3.30
CA ASP A 124 -9.22 -6.74 2.91
C ASP A 124 -9.51 -7.03 1.42
N ASN A 125 -8.47 -7.00 0.57
CA ASN A 125 -8.55 -7.29 -0.86
C ASN A 125 -7.45 -8.28 -1.28
N PRO A 126 -7.49 -9.55 -0.83
CA PRO A 126 -6.40 -10.51 -1.06
C PRO A 126 -6.14 -10.85 -2.53
N ARG A 127 -7.09 -10.52 -3.42
CA ARG A 127 -6.97 -10.71 -4.87
C ARG A 127 -6.47 -9.46 -5.60
N ASN A 128 -6.24 -8.36 -4.89
CA ASN A 128 -5.86 -7.06 -5.45
C ASN A 128 -6.76 -6.62 -6.61
N GLU A 129 -8.08 -6.82 -6.45
CA GLU A 129 -9.06 -6.45 -7.46
C GLU A 129 -9.21 -4.93 -7.55
N ASP A 130 -9.52 -4.39 -8.74
CA ASP A 130 -9.92 -2.98 -8.87
C ASP A 130 -11.25 -2.78 -8.14
N LEU A 131 -11.22 -2.05 -7.02
CA LEU A 131 -12.39 -1.84 -6.17
C LEU A 131 -13.53 -1.15 -6.90
N ASP A 132 -13.26 -0.31 -7.91
CA ASP A 132 -14.32 0.32 -8.68
C ASP A 132 -15.06 -0.73 -9.53
N ASP A 133 -14.34 -1.69 -10.11
CA ASP A 133 -14.95 -2.80 -10.84
C ASP A 133 -15.77 -3.71 -9.90
N VAL A 134 -15.25 -3.98 -8.70
CA VAL A 134 -15.95 -4.79 -7.70
C VAL A 134 -17.24 -4.09 -7.23
N HIS A 135 -17.18 -2.79 -6.91
CA HIS A 135 -18.35 -2.01 -6.51
C HIS A 135 -19.37 -1.87 -7.64
N ALA A 136 -18.92 -1.57 -8.86
CA ALA A 136 -19.81 -1.49 -10.01
C ALA A 136 -20.54 -2.81 -10.26
N ALA A 137 -19.83 -3.95 -10.16
CA ALA A 137 -20.46 -5.26 -10.26
C ALA A 137 -21.53 -5.49 -9.18
N CYS A 138 -21.29 -5.05 -7.93
CA CYS A 138 -22.30 -5.09 -6.87
C CYS A 138 -23.52 -4.23 -7.23
N PHE A 139 -23.31 -2.98 -7.64
CA PHE A 139 -24.41 -2.09 -8.04
C PHE A 139 -25.27 -2.70 -9.15
N VAL A 140 -24.66 -3.38 -10.13
CA VAL A 140 -25.39 -4.08 -11.19
C VAL A 140 -26.18 -5.28 -10.65
N ARG A 141 -25.56 -6.14 -9.82
CA ARG A 141 -26.24 -7.32 -9.27
C ARG A 141 -27.49 -6.96 -8.47
N HIS A 142 -27.43 -5.85 -7.75
CA HIS A 142 -28.52 -5.39 -6.86
C HIS A 142 -29.49 -4.41 -7.53
N GLY A 143 -29.33 -4.18 -8.84
CA GLY A 143 -30.22 -3.28 -9.59
C GLY A 143 -30.09 -1.80 -9.21
N LEU A 144 -28.96 -1.42 -8.60
CA LEU A 144 -28.62 -0.04 -8.24
C LEU A 144 -28.06 0.75 -9.43
N ALA A 145 -27.56 0.02 -10.44
CA ALA A 145 -27.08 0.55 -11.71
C ALA A 145 -27.51 -0.33 -12.90
N PRO A 146 -27.52 0.19 -14.14
CA PRO A 146 -27.82 -0.56 -15.36
C PRO A 146 -26.82 -1.68 -15.61
N LYS A 147 -27.22 -2.70 -16.38
CA LYS A 147 -26.42 -3.92 -16.62
C LYS A 147 -25.07 -3.69 -17.29
N ASP A 148 -24.91 -2.57 -17.98
CA ASP A 148 -23.70 -2.17 -18.69
C ASP A 148 -22.82 -1.21 -17.86
N PHE A 149 -23.18 -0.89 -16.62
CA PHE A 149 -22.37 -0.08 -15.72
C PHE A 149 -21.10 -0.82 -15.30
N THR A 150 -19.96 -0.12 -15.37
CA THR A 150 -18.62 -0.67 -15.11
C THR A 150 -17.85 0.15 -14.07
N GLY A 151 -16.71 -0.38 -13.57
CA GLY A 151 -15.84 0.40 -12.68
C GLY A 151 -15.28 1.65 -13.34
N LYS A 152 -15.12 1.65 -14.66
CA LYS A 152 -14.75 2.86 -15.41
C LYS A 152 -15.81 3.96 -15.29
N ASP A 153 -17.10 3.59 -15.33
CA ASP A 153 -18.19 4.55 -15.18
C ASP A 153 -18.23 5.10 -13.76
N LEU A 154 -18.01 4.23 -12.76
CA LEU A 154 -17.90 4.63 -11.36
C LEU A 154 -16.73 5.60 -11.13
N LYS A 155 -15.55 5.29 -11.68
CA LYS A 155 -14.35 6.14 -11.64
C LYS A 155 -14.61 7.50 -12.28
N ALA A 156 -15.36 7.54 -13.39
CA ALA A 156 -15.77 8.78 -14.03
C ALA A 156 -16.74 9.62 -13.16
N LEU A 157 -17.63 8.96 -12.41
CA LEU A 157 -18.48 9.65 -11.43
C LEU A 157 -17.65 10.27 -10.31
N TYR A 158 -16.68 9.53 -9.74
CA TYR A 158 -15.79 10.10 -8.73
C TYR A 158 -14.93 11.25 -9.27
N ALA A 159 -14.41 11.11 -10.50
CA ALA A 159 -13.62 12.17 -11.15
C ALA A 159 -14.43 13.45 -11.46
N SER A 160 -15.76 13.41 -11.35
CA SER A 160 -16.60 14.61 -11.48
C SER A 160 -16.68 15.45 -10.21
N LEU A 161 -16.19 14.93 -9.07
CA LEU A 161 -16.10 15.69 -7.84
C LEU A 161 -15.08 16.83 -8.00
N PRO A 162 -15.36 18.02 -7.41
CA PRO A 162 -14.38 19.08 -7.34
C PRO A 162 -13.14 18.56 -6.60
N THR A 163 -12.01 18.59 -7.28
CA THR A 163 -10.70 18.42 -6.66
C THR A 163 -10.28 19.74 -6.06
N PHE A 164 -10.23 19.81 -4.73
CA PHE A 164 -9.65 20.97 -4.04
C PHE A 164 -8.14 20.81 -4.03
N SER A 165 -7.45 21.76 -4.65
CA SER A 165 -6.01 21.91 -4.54
C SER A 165 -5.74 23.35 -4.17
N ALA A 166 -4.96 23.59 -3.12
CA ALA A 166 -4.41 24.92 -2.92
C ALA A 166 -3.58 25.27 -4.15
N GLY A 167 -4.02 26.26 -4.95
CA GLY A 167 -3.42 26.59 -6.25
C GLY A 167 -2.02 27.22 -6.16
N GLY A 168 -1.35 27.16 -5.01
CA GLY A 168 0.04 27.56 -4.84
C GLY A 168 0.97 26.35 -4.97
N SER A 169 2.23 26.63 -5.27
CA SER A 169 3.29 25.63 -5.22
C SER A 169 4.26 26.04 -4.13
N CYS A 170 4.13 25.47 -2.93
CA CYS A 170 5.13 25.65 -1.90
C CYS A 170 6.46 25.00 -2.32
N ASP A 171 7.56 25.76 -2.31
CA ASP A 171 8.90 25.25 -2.61
C ASP A 171 9.43 24.48 -1.39
N SER A 172 9.54 23.16 -1.52
CA SER A 172 10.02 22.26 -0.45
C SER A 172 11.47 22.52 0.00
N SER A 173 12.23 23.31 -0.76
CA SER A 173 13.60 23.68 -0.41
C SER A 173 13.71 25.01 0.35
N SER A 174 12.61 25.76 0.44
CA SER A 174 12.58 27.06 1.09
C SER A 174 12.44 26.93 2.61
N PRO A 175 13.13 27.78 3.41
CA PRO A 175 12.99 27.75 4.87
C PRO A 175 11.58 28.10 5.38
N ASP A 176 10.74 28.72 4.55
CA ASP A 176 9.34 29.05 4.84
C ASP A 176 8.32 28.05 4.23
N TYR A 177 8.80 26.92 3.66
CA TYR A 177 7.95 25.89 3.04
C TYR A 177 6.74 25.51 3.89
N HIS A 178 6.93 25.39 5.19
CA HIS A 178 5.89 24.98 6.11
C HIS A 178 4.87 26.08 6.41
N GLU A 179 5.28 27.35 6.51
CA GLU A 179 4.35 28.47 6.63
C GLU A 179 3.50 28.62 5.36
N CYS A 180 4.11 28.35 4.20
CA CYS A 180 3.40 28.26 2.93
C CYS A 180 2.34 27.15 2.94
N LEU A 181 2.69 25.92 3.33
CA LEU A 181 1.75 24.80 3.40
C LEU A 181 0.58 25.08 4.35
N GLU A 182 0.84 25.70 5.50
CA GLU A 182 -0.23 26.08 6.43
C GLU A 182 -1.16 27.14 5.85
N ALA A 183 -0.63 28.11 5.09
CA ALA A 183 -1.44 29.10 4.39
C ALA A 183 -2.30 28.47 3.29
N GLU A 184 -1.72 27.56 2.51
CA GLU A 184 -2.43 26.77 1.50
C GLU A 184 -3.55 25.90 2.09
N ASN A 185 -3.26 25.21 3.20
CA ASN A 185 -4.24 24.41 3.92
C ASN A 185 -5.39 25.25 4.48
N ARG A 186 -5.12 26.47 4.97
CA ARG A 186 -6.20 27.39 5.40
C ARG A 186 -7.11 27.79 4.25
N ILE A 187 -6.53 28.16 3.10
CA ILE A 187 -7.30 28.52 1.89
C ILE A 187 -8.17 27.34 1.44
N MET A 188 -7.59 26.14 1.40
CA MET A 188 -8.31 24.93 1.02
C MET A 188 -9.42 24.57 2.03
N ASN A 189 -9.17 24.70 3.34
CA ASN A 189 -10.20 24.47 4.36
C ASN A 189 -11.36 25.48 4.27
N GLU A 190 -11.07 26.76 3.96
CA GLU A 190 -12.10 27.77 3.70
C GLU A 190 -12.89 27.44 2.42
N GLU A 191 -12.23 26.97 1.36
CA GLU A 191 -12.89 26.56 0.12
C GLU A 191 -13.80 25.35 0.34
N ILE A 192 -13.32 24.33 1.07
CA ILE A 192 -14.12 23.16 1.47
C ILE A 192 -15.31 23.58 2.31
N HIS A 193 -15.12 24.45 3.32
CA HIS A 193 -16.19 24.89 4.21
C HIS A 193 -17.32 25.61 3.45
N ASN A 194 -16.97 26.35 2.40
CA ASN A 194 -17.92 27.16 1.63
C ASN A 194 -18.50 26.41 0.41
N THR A 195 -18.05 25.19 0.13
CA THR A 195 -18.53 24.41 -1.01
C THR A 195 -19.54 23.37 -0.58
N GLU A 196 -20.72 23.36 -1.20
CA GLU A 196 -21.65 22.24 -1.09
C GLU A 196 -21.01 21.01 -1.76
N ILE A 197 -20.80 19.93 -0.99
CA ILE A 197 -20.31 18.67 -1.54
C ILE A 197 -21.33 18.16 -2.56
N PRO A 198 -20.98 18.02 -3.84
CA PRO A 198 -21.94 17.60 -4.84
C PRO A 198 -22.40 16.17 -4.59
N ILE A 199 -23.70 15.94 -4.74
CA ILE A 199 -24.30 14.61 -4.65
C ILE A 199 -23.97 13.86 -5.94
N ILE A 200 -23.20 12.78 -5.82
CA ILE A 200 -22.98 11.85 -6.93
C ILE A 200 -24.19 10.95 -7.03
N LYS A 201 -24.72 10.79 -8.24
CA LYS A 201 -25.81 9.86 -8.51
C LYS A 201 -25.35 8.72 -9.40
N LEU A 202 -25.65 7.50 -8.99
CA LEU A 202 -25.59 6.34 -9.87
C LEU A 202 -26.58 6.50 -11.04
N PRO A 203 -26.33 5.88 -12.20
CA PRO A 203 -27.34 5.80 -13.23
C PRO A 203 -28.54 5.03 -12.67
N GLY A 204 -29.68 5.71 -12.51
CA GLY A 204 -30.80 5.24 -11.68
C GLY A 204 -31.22 6.25 -10.60
N GLY A 205 -30.41 7.28 -10.38
CA GLY A 205 -30.75 8.46 -9.56
C GLY A 205 -30.46 8.33 -8.07
N ARG A 206 -29.95 7.17 -7.63
CA ARG A 206 -29.59 6.91 -6.24
C ARG A 206 -28.25 7.54 -5.90
N GLU A 207 -28.14 8.02 -4.68
CA GLU A 207 -26.99 8.80 -4.22
C GLU A 207 -25.84 7.86 -3.82
N LEU A 208 -24.68 8.03 -4.46
CA LEU A 208 -23.49 7.24 -4.18
C LEU A 208 -22.84 7.68 -2.85
N ASN A 209 -22.82 8.99 -2.59
CA ASN A 209 -22.27 9.62 -1.38
C ASN A 209 -23.37 10.10 -0.41
N GLY A 210 -24.56 9.47 -0.47
CA GLY A 210 -25.70 9.80 0.37
C GLY A 210 -25.99 8.74 1.45
N ASN A 211 -27.16 8.81 2.06
CA ASN A 211 -27.60 7.88 3.11
C ASN A 211 -28.25 6.60 2.58
N ASP A 212 -28.01 6.26 1.31
CA ASP A 212 -28.62 5.11 0.69
C ASP A 212 -28.01 3.82 1.25
N GLN A 213 -28.81 3.09 2.03
CA GLN A 213 -28.35 1.91 2.75
C GLN A 213 -27.83 0.80 1.83
N GLU A 214 -28.41 0.65 0.64
CA GLU A 214 -28.05 -0.40 -0.31
C GLU A 214 -26.79 -0.03 -1.10
N VAL A 215 -26.56 1.25 -1.43
CA VAL A 215 -25.22 1.68 -1.92
C VAL A 215 -24.19 1.38 -0.85
N ASN A 216 -24.44 1.84 0.38
CA ASN A 216 -23.47 1.73 1.48
C ASN A 216 -23.14 0.27 1.81
N ARG A 217 -24.08 -0.65 1.61
CA ARG A 217 -23.80 -2.09 1.69
C ARG A 217 -22.84 -2.54 0.59
N CYS A 218 -23.08 -2.20 -0.67
CA CYS A 218 -22.16 -2.54 -1.75
C CYS A 218 -20.76 -1.93 -1.57
N LEU A 219 -20.63 -0.76 -0.94
CA LEU A 219 -19.34 -0.13 -0.64
C LEU A 219 -18.61 -0.77 0.55
N ALA A 220 -19.35 -1.23 1.56
CA ALA A 220 -18.77 -1.84 2.76
C ALA A 220 -18.50 -3.35 2.59
N ASP A 221 -19.37 -4.03 1.86
CA ASP A 221 -19.27 -5.44 1.52
C ASP A 221 -19.69 -5.61 0.05
N PRO A 222 -18.75 -5.52 -0.89
CA PRO A 222 -19.06 -5.70 -2.31
C PRO A 222 -19.52 -7.11 -2.68
N GLN A 223 -19.50 -8.07 -1.74
CA GLN A 223 -20.03 -9.43 -1.93
C GLN A 223 -21.49 -9.54 -1.47
N TRP A 224 -22.13 -8.41 -1.15
CA TRP A 224 -23.57 -8.32 -0.95
C TRP A 224 -24.37 -8.51 -2.23
#